data_AF-A0A849E3P7-F1
#
_entry.id   AF-A0A849E3P7-F1
#
_cell.length_a   1.000
_cell.length_b   1.000
_cell.length_c   1.000
_cell.angle_alpha   90.00
_cell.angle_beta   90.00
_cell.angle_gamma   90.00
#
_symmetry.space_group_name_H-M   'P 1'
#
loop_
_entity.id
_entity.type
_entity.pdbx_description
1 polymer ?
#
loop_
_entity_poly.entity_id
_entity_poly.type
_entity_poly.pdbx_seq_one_letter_code
_entity_poly.pdbx_strand_id
1 'polypeptide(L)'
;MTLLGNIIWIVFGGFFVFLGYLVGGLALCVTIIGIPLGIQCFKLSLFGLLPFGSDTRMTGTGLSGCNLLLNIVWLIFGGIPLVINHIFWGLLLGITIIGIPFAKQHFKMVKLAFTPFGREIYELDN
;
A
#
# COMPACT_ATOMS: atom_id res chain seq x y z
N MET A 1 -6.39 0.23 19.29
CA MET A 1 -4.99 -0.18 19.63
C MET A 1 -4.06 0.03 18.43
N THR A 2 -3.57 1.24 18.24
CA THR A 2 -2.87 1.65 17.00
C THR A 2 -1.35 1.76 17.20
N LEU A 3 -0.90 2.36 18.31
CA LEU A 3 0.52 2.64 18.56
C LEU A 3 1.36 1.37 18.74
N LEU A 4 0.98 0.46 19.64
CA LEU A 4 1.75 -0.75 19.92
C LEU A 4 1.88 -1.65 18.69
N GLY A 5 0.77 -1.83 17.94
CA GLY A 5 0.76 -2.60 16.70
C GLY A 5 1.69 -2.00 15.63
N ASN A 6 1.67 -0.68 15.48
CA ASN A 6 2.57 0.03 14.56
C ASN A 6 4.05 -0.09 14.98
N ILE A 7 4.38 0.01 16.27
CA ILE A 7 5.75 -0.17 16.76
C ILE A 7 6.26 -1.56 16.41
N ILE A 8 5.49 -2.60 16.76
CA ILE A 8 5.85 -3.99 16.45
C ILE A 8 6.00 -4.17 14.94
N TRP A 9 5.05 -3.67 14.16
CA TRP A 9 5.08 -3.72 12.70
C TRP A 9 6.36 -3.12 12.11
N ILE A 10 6.73 -1.90 12.51
CA ILE A 10 7.92 -1.21 12.02
C ILE A 10 9.18 -2.06 12.23
N VAL A 11 9.33 -2.65 13.42
CA VAL A 11 10.49 -3.46 13.79
C VAL A 11 10.59 -4.75 12.97
N PHE A 12 9.45 -5.41 12.69
CA PHE A 12 9.44 -6.74 12.05
C PHE A 12 9.30 -6.73 10.53
N GLY A 13 8.99 -5.60 9.89
CA GLY A 13 8.84 -5.56 8.42
C GLY A 13 8.33 -4.25 7.83
N GLY A 14 7.59 -3.47 8.61
CA GLY A 14 6.98 -2.22 8.17
C GLY A 14 7.97 -1.18 7.65
N PHE A 15 9.15 -1.10 8.26
CA PHE A 15 10.20 -0.21 7.78
C PHE A 15 10.68 -0.57 6.36
N PHE A 16 10.83 -1.87 6.06
CA PHE A 16 11.23 -2.32 4.73
C PHE A 16 10.14 -2.06 3.69
N VAL A 17 8.87 -2.24 4.07
CA VAL A 17 7.73 -1.90 3.21
C VAL A 17 7.73 -0.41 2.89
N PHE A 18 7.85 0.45 3.91
CA PHE A 18 7.97 1.90 3.74
C PHE A 18 9.11 2.26 2.80
N LEU A 19 10.31 1.73 3.04
CA LEU A 19 11.50 2.06 2.25
C LEU A 19 11.38 1.58 0.80
N GLY A 20 10.84 0.38 0.57
CA GLY A 20 10.60 -0.15 -0.78
C GLY A 20 9.69 0.76 -1.60
N TYR A 21 8.60 1.24 -0.99
CA TYR A 21 7.70 2.19 -1.63
C TYR A 21 8.32 3.57 -1.82
N LEU A 22 9.08 4.06 -0.84
CA LEU A 22 9.75 5.36 -0.92
C LEU A 22 10.76 5.37 -2.08
N VAL A 23 11.62 4.36 -2.15
CA VAL A 23 12.64 4.24 -3.20
C VAL A 23 11.99 4.02 -4.57
N GLY A 24 10.99 3.15 -4.67
CA GLY A 24 10.25 2.95 -5.91
C GLY A 24 9.53 4.22 -6.39
N GLY A 25 8.95 4.99 -5.46
CA GLY A 25 8.33 6.28 -5.75
C GLY A 25 9.34 7.31 -6.27
N LEU A 26 10.49 7.43 -5.60
CA LEU A 26 11.58 8.32 -6.04
C LEU A 26 12.08 7.93 -7.43
N ALA A 27 12.26 6.63 -7.70
CA ALA A 27 12.69 6.15 -9.01
C ALA A 27 11.68 6.49 -10.12
N LEU A 28 10.38 6.34 -9.87
CA LEU A 28 9.34 6.74 -10.84
C LEU A 28 9.33 8.25 -11.09
N CYS A 29 9.55 9.06 -10.04
CA CYS A 29 9.60 10.51 -10.14
C CYS A 29 10.80 11.04 -10.95
N VAL A 30 11.80 10.22 -11.28
CA VAL A 30 12.90 10.63 -12.20
C VAL A 30 12.37 10.94 -13.60
N THR A 31 11.23 10.35 -13.98
CA THR A 31 10.60 10.59 -15.29
C THR A 31 9.34 11.44 -15.13
N ILE A 32 9.10 12.39 -16.05
CA ILE A 32 7.90 13.23 -16.02
C ILE A 32 6.62 12.38 -16.05
N ILE A 33 6.62 11.30 -16.85
CA ILE A 33 5.50 10.38 -16.98
C ILE A 33 5.30 9.56 -15.69
N GLY A 34 6.37 9.24 -14.98
CA GLY A 34 6.33 8.44 -13.76
C GLY A 34 5.94 9.21 -12.50
N ILE A 35 6.06 10.55 -12.47
CA ILE A 35 5.65 11.40 -11.33
C ILE A 35 4.24 11.05 -10.78
N PRO A 36 3.16 10.99 -11.59
CA PRO A 36 1.83 10.65 -11.07
C PRO A 36 1.78 9.27 -10.40
N LEU A 37 2.54 8.29 -10.90
CA LEU A 37 2.66 6.94 -10.33
C LEU A 37 3.50 6.97 -9.04
N GLY A 38 4.62 7.71 -9.05
CA GLY A 38 5.50 7.88 -7.89
C GLY A 38 4.81 8.53 -6.70
N ILE A 39 3.91 9.49 -6.94
CA ILE A 39 3.06 10.08 -5.90
C ILE A 39 2.18 9.01 -5.23
N GLN A 40 1.64 8.05 -5.99
CA GLN A 40 0.90 6.93 -5.39
C GLN A 40 1.81 6.03 -4.57
N CYS A 41 3.04 5.75 -5.01
CA CYS A 41 4.01 5.02 -4.20
C CYS A 41 4.28 5.71 -2.85
N PHE A 42 4.38 7.04 -2.80
CA PHE A 42 4.55 7.74 -1.53
C PHE A 42 3.34 7.58 -0.61
N LYS A 43 2.12 7.61 -1.17
CA LYS A 43 0.90 7.30 -0.41
C LYS A 43 0.93 5.87 0.15
N LEU A 44 1.36 4.88 -0.64
CA LEU A 44 1.54 3.51 -0.16
C LEU A 44 2.66 3.40 0.88
N SER A 45 3.72 4.20 0.76
CA SER A 45 4.83 4.20 1.73
C SER A 45 4.33 4.60 3.12
N LEU A 46 3.60 5.72 3.22
CA LEU A 46 3.10 6.23 4.49
C LEU A 46 2.07 5.28 5.09
N PHE A 47 1.18 4.74 4.26
CA PHE A 47 0.23 3.70 4.69
C PHE A 47 0.94 2.44 5.17
N GLY A 48 1.99 2.01 4.47
CA GLY A 48 2.78 0.84 4.81
C GLY A 48 3.65 1.04 6.05
N LEU A 49 3.97 2.28 6.45
CA LEU A 49 4.68 2.58 7.68
C LEU A 49 3.78 2.40 8.92
N LEU A 50 2.54 2.91 8.84
CA LEU A 50 1.58 2.93 9.96
C LEU A 50 0.19 2.39 9.55
N PRO A 51 0.07 1.09 9.25
CA PRO A 51 -1.18 0.53 8.72
C PRO A 51 -2.23 0.20 9.81
N PHE A 52 -1.84 0.21 11.09
CA PHE A 52 -2.77 -0.02 12.19
C PHE A 52 -3.52 1.27 12.53
N GLY A 53 -4.84 1.18 12.60
CA GLY A 53 -5.72 2.33 12.82
C GLY A 53 -6.20 3.00 11.55
N SER A 54 -5.84 2.51 10.37
CA SER A 54 -6.27 3.05 9.09
C SER A 54 -6.80 1.94 8.15
N ASP A 55 -7.64 2.33 7.20
CA ASP A 55 -8.06 1.50 6.05
C ASP A 55 -8.24 2.39 4.82
N THR A 56 -8.57 1.78 3.69
CA THR A 56 -8.69 2.45 2.40
C THR A 56 -10.12 2.34 1.86
N ARG A 57 -10.63 3.43 1.31
CA ARG A 57 -11.95 3.47 0.66
C ARG A 57 -11.88 4.18 -0.68
N MET A 58 -12.84 3.89 -1.54
CA MET A 58 -13.03 4.65 -2.78
C MET A 58 -13.59 6.03 -2.44
N THR A 59 -13.04 7.06 -3.07
CA THR A 59 -13.63 8.40 -3.04
C THR A 59 -14.84 8.47 -3.97
N GLY A 60 -15.71 9.48 -3.81
CA GLY A 60 -16.88 9.68 -4.70
C GLY A 60 -16.53 9.85 -6.18
N THR A 61 -15.27 10.20 -6.49
CA THR A 61 -14.73 10.30 -7.86
C THR A 61 -13.91 9.07 -8.28
N GLY A 62 -13.86 8.01 -7.46
CA GLY A 62 -13.01 6.84 -7.67
C GLY A 62 -13.29 6.08 -8.97
N LEU A 63 -14.51 6.18 -9.50
CA LEU A 63 -14.94 5.59 -10.77
C LEU A 63 -14.80 6.52 -12.00
N SER A 64 -14.11 7.65 -11.88
CA SER A 64 -13.86 8.50 -13.07
C SER A 64 -13.07 7.72 -14.14
N GLY A 65 -13.37 7.95 -15.42
CA GLY A 65 -12.65 7.31 -16.52
C GLY A 65 -11.14 7.55 -16.49
N CYS A 66 -10.71 8.71 -15.98
CA CYS A 66 -9.30 9.04 -15.78
C CYS A 66 -8.63 8.14 -14.73
N ASN A 67 -9.29 7.89 -13.60
CA ASN A 67 -8.77 6.99 -12.55
C ASN A 67 -8.67 5.55 -13.06
N LEU A 68 -9.62 5.09 -13.86
CA LEU A 68 -9.57 3.76 -14.46
C LEU A 68 -8.33 3.61 -15.36
N LEU A 69 -8.10 4.57 -16.27
CA LEU A 69 -6.94 4.55 -17.17
C LEU A 69 -5.62 4.57 -16.39
N LEU A 70 -5.50 5.44 -15.38
CA LEU A 70 -4.30 5.52 -14.54
C LEU A 70 -4.07 4.23 -13.74
N ASN A 71 -5.13 3.57 -13.25
CA ASN A 71 -5.03 2.28 -12.56
C ASN A 71 -4.60 1.14 -13.52
N ILE A 72 -5.04 1.16 -14.78
CA ILE A 72 -4.58 0.19 -15.80
C ILE A 72 -3.09 0.36 -16.05
N VAL A 73 -2.64 1.60 -16.30
CA VAL A 73 -1.21 1.93 -16.47
C VAL A 73 -0.43 1.49 -15.24
N TRP A 74 -0.90 1.84 -14.04
CA TRP A 74 -0.28 1.46 -12.78
C TRP A 74 -0.12 -0.05 -12.64
N LEU A 75 -1.18 -0.84 -12.88
CA LEU A 75 -1.13 -2.30 -12.72
C LEU A 75 -0.04 -2.93 -13.59
N ILE A 76 0.11 -2.46 -14.82
CA ILE A 76 1.10 -2.97 -15.77
C ILE A 76 2.53 -2.62 -15.33
N PHE A 77 2.78 -1.38 -14.92
CA PHE A 77 4.14 -0.90 -14.65
C PHE A 77 4.63 -1.10 -13.21
N GLY A 78 3.74 -1.23 -12.24
CA GLY A 78 4.15 -1.37 -10.83
C GLY A 78 3.17 -2.10 -9.92
N GLY A 79 1.87 -2.05 -10.20
CA GLY A 79 0.83 -2.60 -9.32
C GLY A 79 0.87 -4.12 -9.19
N ILE A 80 1.04 -4.86 -10.28
CA ILE A 80 1.05 -6.34 -10.24
C ILE A 80 2.22 -6.87 -9.37
N PRO A 81 3.49 -6.46 -9.58
CA PRO A 81 4.58 -6.88 -8.70
C PRO A 81 4.32 -6.59 -7.23
N LEU A 82 3.78 -5.41 -6.92
CA LEU A 82 3.46 -5.00 -5.54
C LEU A 82 2.37 -5.86 -4.91
N VAL A 83 1.28 -6.10 -5.65
CA VAL A 83 0.18 -6.98 -5.22
C VAL A 83 0.69 -8.38 -4.95
N ILE A 84 1.50 -8.94 -5.86
CA ILE A 84 2.10 -10.27 -5.69
C ILE A 84 2.99 -10.30 -4.44
N ASN A 85 3.85 -9.31 -4.24
CA ASN A 85 4.71 -9.21 -3.06
C ASN A 85 3.89 -9.19 -1.76
N HIS A 86 2.81 -8.41 -1.71
CA HIS A 86 1.96 -8.38 -0.53
C HIS A 86 1.19 -9.68 -0.31
N ILE A 87 0.69 -10.32 -1.36
CA ILE A 87 0.03 -11.63 -1.24
C ILE A 87 1.03 -12.67 -0.73
N PHE A 88 2.25 -12.71 -1.28
CA PHE A 88 3.30 -13.63 -0.86
C PHE A 88 3.60 -13.50 0.65
N TRP A 89 3.93 -12.29 1.11
CA TRP A 89 4.22 -12.05 2.53
C TRP A 89 2.99 -12.26 3.42
N GLY A 90 1.80 -11.88 2.94
CA GLY A 90 0.54 -12.11 3.64
C GLY A 90 0.26 -13.59 3.88
N LEU A 91 0.46 -14.42 2.86
CA LEU A 91 0.31 -15.87 2.98
C LEU A 91 1.39 -16.47 3.87
N LEU A 92 2.66 -16.10 3.67
CA LEU A 92 3.79 -16.63 4.45
C LEU A 92 3.64 -16.36 5.95
N LEU A 93 3.34 -15.11 6.32
CA LEU A 93 3.14 -14.73 7.72
C LEU A 93 1.85 -15.33 8.29
N GLY A 94 0.82 -15.50 7.44
CA GLY A 94 -0.47 -16.08 7.81
C GLY A 94 -0.41 -17.56 8.23
N ILE A 95 0.69 -18.27 7.95
CA ILE A 95 0.88 -19.67 8.39
C ILE A 95 0.97 -19.78 9.92
N THR A 96 1.42 -18.73 10.60
CA THR A 96 1.65 -18.74 12.05
C THR A 96 0.63 -17.89 12.79
N ILE A 97 0.23 -18.32 14.00
CA ILE A 97 -0.70 -17.55 14.85
C ILE A 97 -0.15 -16.14 15.13
N ILE A 98 1.15 -16.03 15.36
CA ILE A 98 1.84 -14.76 15.65
C ILE A 98 1.89 -13.86 14.40
N GLY A 99 1.98 -14.43 13.19
CA GLY A 99 2.09 -13.69 11.94
C GLY A 99 0.74 -13.20 11.37
N ILE A 100 -0.39 -13.78 11.78
CA ILE A 100 -1.74 -13.34 11.37
C ILE A 100 -1.97 -11.81 11.45
N PRO A 101 -1.62 -11.10 12.54
CA PRO A 101 -1.79 -9.64 12.60
C PRO A 101 -0.98 -8.88 11.53
N PHE A 102 0.20 -9.37 11.14
CA PHE A 102 1.04 -8.79 10.09
C PHE A 102 0.50 -9.12 8.70
N ALA A 103 0.05 -10.37 8.49
CA ALA A 103 -0.59 -10.82 7.27
C ALA A 103 -1.79 -9.92 6.91
N LYS A 104 -2.61 -9.56 7.92
CA LYS A 104 -3.73 -8.62 7.74
C LYS A 104 -3.27 -7.26 7.18
N GLN A 105 -2.12 -6.74 7.58
CA GLN A 105 -1.61 -5.47 7.05
C GLN A 105 -1.17 -5.61 5.59
N HIS A 106 -0.51 -6.72 5.24
CA HIS A 106 -0.18 -7.02 3.84
C HIS A 106 -1.44 -7.07 2.96
N PHE A 107 -2.51 -7.74 3.41
CA PHE A 107 -3.76 -7.78 2.65
C PHE A 107 -4.49 -6.42 2.55
N LYS A 108 -4.37 -5.54 3.57
CA LYS A 108 -4.84 -4.16 3.42
C LYS A 108 -4.10 -3.42 2.32
N MET A 109 -2.77 -3.57 2.27
CA MET A 109 -1.94 -2.93 1.25
C MET A 109 -2.23 -3.46 -0.16
N VAL A 110 -2.66 -4.72 -0.32
CA VAL A 110 -3.13 -5.25 -1.61
C VAL A 110 -4.25 -4.37 -2.19
N LYS A 111 -5.24 -3.94 -1.38
CA LYS A 111 -6.35 -3.11 -1.87
C LYS A 111 -5.84 -1.81 -2.49
N LEU A 112 -4.88 -1.16 -1.83
CA LEU A 112 -4.30 0.11 -2.27
C LEU A 112 -3.34 -0.09 -3.45
N ALA A 113 -2.56 -1.17 -3.46
CA ALA A 113 -1.65 -1.52 -4.55
C ALA A 113 -2.38 -1.95 -5.82
N PHE A 114 -3.58 -2.51 -5.71
CA PHE A 114 -4.36 -2.94 -6.88
C PHE A 114 -4.96 -1.75 -7.63
N THR A 115 -5.56 -0.80 -6.92
CA THR A 115 -6.10 0.43 -7.53
C THR A 115 -5.85 1.66 -6.65
N PRO A 116 -4.65 2.28 -6.71
CA PRO A 116 -4.34 3.41 -5.86
C PRO A 116 -5.08 4.69 -6.27
N PHE A 117 -5.36 4.89 -7.56
CA PHE A 117 -6.04 6.09 -8.02
C PHE A 117 -7.54 6.01 -7.67
N GLY A 118 -8.06 7.08 -7.08
CA GLY A 118 -9.44 7.12 -6.58
C GLY A 118 -9.64 6.52 -5.18
N ARG A 119 -8.55 6.13 -4.49
CA ARG A 119 -8.59 5.70 -3.09
C ARG A 119 -7.99 6.72 -2.15
N GLU A 120 -8.66 6.92 -1.03
CA GLU A 120 -8.14 7.65 0.13
C GLU A 120 -7.93 6.70 1.31
N ILE A 121 -6.98 7.06 2.15
CA ILE A 121 -6.71 6.40 3.43
C ILE A 121 -7.49 7.20 4.48
N TYR A 122 -8.26 6.50 5.31
CA TYR A 122 -8.98 7.11 6.42
C TYR A 122 -8.60 6.43 7.72
N GLU A 123 -8.64 7.19 8.80
CA GLU A 123 -8.45 6.67 10.15
C GLU A 123 -9.74 6.00 10.64
N LEU A 124 -9.58 4.90 11.37
CA LEU A 124 -10.67 4.21 12.02
C LEU A 124 -10.91 4.87 13.37
N ASP A 125 -12.09 5.47 13.55
CA ASP A 125 -12.56 5.91 14.85
C ASP A 125 -12.60 4.68 15.77
N ASN A 126 -11.75 4.67 16.80
CA ASN A 126 -11.68 3.61 17.81
C ASN A 126 -12.53 3.99 19.02
#